data_AF-S0G6F2-F1
#
_entry.id   AF-S0G6F2-F1
#
_cell.length_a   1.000
_cell.length_b   1.000
_cell.length_c   1.000
_cell.angle_alpha   90.00
_cell.angle_beta   90.00
_cell.angle_gamma   90.00
#
_symmetry.space_group_name_H-M   'P 1'
#
loop_
_entity.id
_entity.type
_entity.pdbx_description
1 polymer ?
#
loop_
_entity_poly.entity_id
_entity_poly.type
_entity_poly.pdbx_seq_one_letter_code
_entity_poly.pdbx_strand_id
1 'polypeptide(L)'
;MKKIIATIFLLLAAMVCIPMLQQTVSAHCQIPCGIYDDNARIHSMLEDAATVEKSIKMINALSEKSDAQSQNQLVRWVMNKENHAQKIITTISDYFLTQRVKSSQADYKKRLVDHHAVIVSAMKAKQNAEMSYVKALVTDIKTLLQYYSDDDH
;
A
#
# COMPACT_ATOMS: atom_id res chain seq x y z
N MET A 1 18.56 51.66 -4.24
CA MET A 1 17.63 51.13 -3.22
C MET A 1 16.43 50.40 -3.81
N LYS A 2 15.59 51.01 -4.68
CA LYS A 2 14.43 50.31 -5.31
C LYS A 2 14.78 48.99 -6.01
N LYS A 3 15.91 48.93 -6.74
CA LYS A 3 16.37 47.70 -7.40
C LYS A 3 16.76 46.59 -6.42
N ILE A 4 17.41 46.93 -5.30
CA ILE A 4 17.82 45.97 -4.27
C ILE A 4 16.60 45.40 -3.54
N ILE A 5 15.60 46.25 -3.24
CA ILE A 5 14.34 45.82 -2.61
C ILE A 5 13.56 44.90 -3.56
N ALA A 6 13.52 45.19 -4.86
CA ALA A 6 12.87 44.33 -5.85
C ALA A 6 13.55 42.96 -5.97
N THR A 7 14.89 42.89 -5.95
CA THR A 7 15.62 41.61 -6.00
C THR A 7 15.42 40.77 -4.75
N ILE A 8 15.37 41.39 -3.57
CA ILE A 8 15.09 40.70 -2.30
C ILE A 8 13.66 40.14 -2.28
N PHE A 9 12.69 40.90 -2.80
CA PHE A 9 11.30 40.44 -2.90
C PHE A 9 11.15 39.27 -3.89
N LEU A 10 11.91 39.29 -4.99
CA LEU A 10 11.93 38.19 -5.98
C LEU A 10 12.56 36.91 -5.41
N LEU A 11 13.61 37.04 -4.59
CA LEU A 11 14.26 35.91 -3.93
C LEU A 11 13.38 35.30 -2.81
N LEU A 12 12.67 36.13 -2.05
CA LEU A 12 11.71 35.66 -1.04
C LEU A 12 10.49 34.97 -1.68
N ALA A 13 9.98 35.48 -2.81
CA ALA A 13 8.88 34.84 -3.54
C ALA A 13 9.30 33.48 -4.14
N ALA A 14 10.53 33.36 -4.66
CA ALA A 14 11.06 32.09 -5.17
C ALA A 14 11.26 31.05 -4.05
N MET A 15 11.62 31.49 -2.84
CA MET A 15 11.85 30.61 -1.68
C MET A 15 10.53 30.07 -1.07
N VAL A 16 9.40 30.74 -1.31
CA VAL A 16 8.06 30.28 -0.88
C VAL A 16 7.43 29.28 -1.86
N CYS A 17 7.80 29.32 -3.15
CA CYS A 17 7.18 28.47 -4.18
C CYS A 17 7.87 27.12 -4.43
N ILE A 18 9.08 26.87 -3.93
CA ILE A 18 9.89 25.69 -4.32
C ILE A 18 9.70 24.43 -3.43
N PRO A 19 9.34 24.50 -2.14
CA PRO A 19 9.11 23.30 -1.34
C PRO A 19 7.64 23.12 -0.92
N MET A 20 6.68 23.33 -1.83
CA MET A 20 5.54 22.39 -1.88
C MET A 20 6.01 21.15 -2.64
N LEU A 21 7.11 20.54 -2.18
CA LEU A 21 7.09 19.35 -1.32
C LEU A 21 6.19 18.27 -1.91
N GLN A 22 6.84 17.63 -2.87
CA GLN A 22 6.89 16.18 -3.05
C GLN A 22 5.60 15.57 -3.59
N GLN A 23 5.67 15.35 -4.90
CA GLN A 23 4.83 14.49 -5.69
C GLN A 23 4.47 13.21 -4.94
N THR A 24 3.16 12.94 -4.84
CA THR A 24 2.63 11.61 -4.56
C THR A 24 3.01 10.69 -5.71
N VAL A 25 4.23 10.14 -5.71
CA VAL A 25 4.58 9.07 -6.64
C VAL A 25 4.03 7.77 -6.08
N SER A 26 2.73 7.57 -6.31
CA SER A 26 2.11 6.25 -6.28
C SER A 26 2.77 5.43 -7.38
N ALA A 27 3.59 4.44 -7.04
CA ALA A 27 4.24 3.63 -8.06
C ALA A 27 3.20 2.84 -8.84
N HIS A 28 3.16 2.99 -10.16
CA HIS A 28 2.44 2.10 -11.09
C HIS A 28 2.44 2.66 -12.53
N CYS A 29 3.38 3.51 -12.96
CA CYS A 29 3.25 4.25 -14.23
C CYS A 29 3.11 3.39 -15.52
N GLN A 30 3.17 2.05 -15.42
CA GLN A 30 3.04 1.05 -16.50
C GLN A 30 3.93 1.34 -17.72
N ILE A 31 4.98 2.13 -17.50
CA ILE A 31 6.00 2.57 -18.45
C ILE A 31 7.32 2.17 -17.81
N PRO A 32 8.34 1.75 -18.58
CA PRO A 32 9.66 1.40 -18.06
C PRO A 32 10.42 2.65 -17.57
N CYS A 33 9.94 3.25 -16.49
CA CYS A 33 10.50 4.48 -15.92
C CYS A 33 11.78 4.24 -15.10
N GLY A 34 12.05 2.99 -14.71
CA GLY A 34 13.24 2.63 -13.93
C GLY A 34 13.22 3.08 -12.47
N ILE A 35 12.11 3.67 -11.99
CA ILE A 35 11.99 4.20 -10.63
C ILE A 35 11.20 3.19 -9.78
N TYR A 36 11.91 2.52 -8.88
CA TYR A 36 11.35 1.50 -8.00
C TYR A 36 11.76 1.78 -6.54
N ASP A 37 10.87 1.44 -5.62
CA ASP A 37 11.09 1.47 -4.17
C ASP A 37 10.26 0.31 -3.61
N ASP A 38 10.79 -0.89 -3.81
CA ASP A 38 10.11 -2.14 -3.48
C ASP A 38 9.82 -2.23 -1.97
N ASN A 39 10.79 -1.77 -1.16
CA ASN A 39 10.66 -1.75 0.30
C ASN A 39 9.55 -0.81 0.74
N ALA A 40 9.41 0.40 0.19
CA ALA A 40 8.28 1.27 0.53
C ALA A 40 6.93 0.65 0.13
N ARG A 41 6.85 -0.12 -0.97
CA ARG A 41 5.62 -0.83 -1.35
C ARG A 41 5.28 -1.96 -0.39
N ILE A 42 6.27 -2.73 0.05
CA ILE A 42 6.04 -3.78 1.06
C ILE A 42 5.59 -3.16 2.38
N HIS A 43 6.23 -2.09 2.84
CA HIS A 43 5.83 -1.38 4.07
C HIS A 43 4.41 -0.83 3.96
N SER A 44 4.06 -0.19 2.84
CA SER A 44 2.70 0.31 2.59
C SER A 44 1.66 -0.83 2.62
N MET A 45 1.96 -2.00 2.04
CA MET A 45 1.06 -3.16 2.13
C MET A 45 0.92 -3.69 3.57
N LEU A 46 1.98 -3.63 4.38
CA LEU A 46 1.91 -3.99 5.80
C LEU A 46 1.04 -3.00 6.60
N GLU A 47 1.11 -1.70 6.30
CA GLU A 47 0.23 -0.68 6.89
C GLU A 47 -1.24 -0.89 6.49
N ASP A 48 -1.50 -1.21 5.22
CA ASP A 48 -2.83 -1.58 4.74
C ASP A 48 -3.34 -2.84 5.45
N ALA A 49 -2.49 -3.86 5.65
CA ALA A 49 -2.85 -5.08 6.37
C ALA A 49 -3.15 -4.81 7.86
N ALA A 50 -2.41 -3.91 8.52
CA ALA A 50 -2.71 -3.48 9.88
C ALA A 50 -4.08 -2.77 9.97
N THR A 51 -4.44 -2.01 8.93
CA THR A 51 -5.75 -1.36 8.82
C THR A 51 -6.88 -2.39 8.60
N VAL A 52 -6.64 -3.42 7.80
CA VAL A 52 -7.54 -4.59 7.66
C VAL A 52 -7.72 -5.28 9.01
N GLU A 53 -6.65 -5.51 9.76
CA GLU A 53 -6.69 -6.14 11.09
C GLU A 53 -7.55 -5.34 12.06
N LYS A 54 -7.33 -4.02 12.14
CA LYS A 54 -8.13 -3.13 12.97
C LYS A 54 -9.60 -3.15 12.56
N SER A 55 -9.87 -3.14 11.25
CA SER A 55 -11.25 -3.18 10.74
C SER A 55 -11.96 -4.48 11.14
N ILE A 56 -11.27 -5.63 11.08
CA ILE A 56 -11.80 -6.92 11.55
C ILE A 56 -12.14 -6.87 13.05
N LYS A 57 -11.25 -6.33 13.90
CA LYS A 57 -11.53 -6.18 15.34
C LYS A 57 -12.78 -5.36 15.60
N MET A 58 -12.93 -4.25 14.87
CA MET A 58 -14.09 -3.36 15.02
C MET A 58 -15.39 -4.00 14.51
N ILE A 59 -15.34 -4.74 13.39
CA ILE A 59 -16.49 -5.49 12.89
C ILE A 59 -16.99 -6.49 13.95
N ASN A 60 -16.09 -7.28 14.52
CA ASN A 60 -16.46 -8.26 15.55
C ASN A 60 -17.07 -7.58 16.78
N ALA A 61 -16.46 -6.50 17.28
CA ALA A 61 -16.97 -5.77 18.44
C ALA A 61 -18.32 -5.06 18.20
N LEU A 62 -18.62 -4.66 16.96
CA LEU A 62 -19.86 -3.98 16.60
C LEU A 62 -20.98 -4.96 16.23
N SER A 63 -20.63 -6.19 15.82
CA SER A 63 -21.60 -7.20 15.38
C SER A 63 -22.59 -7.63 16.47
N GLU A 64 -22.23 -7.43 17.74
CA GLU A 64 -23.08 -7.73 18.90
C GLU A 64 -24.10 -6.62 19.22
N LYS A 65 -24.04 -5.48 18.52
CA LYS A 65 -24.86 -4.29 18.81
C LYS A 65 -25.95 -4.11 17.78
N SER A 66 -27.16 -3.73 18.21
CA SER A 66 -28.32 -3.54 17.34
C SER A 66 -28.71 -2.07 17.10
N ASP A 67 -28.01 -1.10 17.72
CA ASP A 67 -28.34 0.31 17.54
C ASP A 67 -27.89 0.84 16.16
N ALA A 68 -28.64 1.81 15.63
CA ALA A 68 -28.43 2.35 14.29
C ALA A 68 -27.02 2.93 14.09
N GLN A 69 -26.43 3.52 15.12
CA GLN A 69 -25.09 4.10 15.02
C GLN A 69 -24.03 3.00 14.89
N SER A 70 -24.14 1.93 15.67
CA SER A 70 -23.25 0.77 15.57
C SER A 70 -23.35 0.09 14.20
N GLN A 71 -24.57 -0.04 13.65
CA GLN A 71 -24.78 -0.59 12.31
C GLN A 71 -24.14 0.28 11.22
N ASN A 72 -24.27 1.60 11.30
CA ASN A 72 -23.57 2.53 10.40
C ASN A 72 -22.04 2.38 10.49
N GLN A 73 -21.49 2.25 11.70
CA GLN A 73 -20.05 2.04 11.87
C GLN A 73 -19.59 0.67 11.34
N LEU A 74 -20.38 -0.39 11.52
CA LEU A 74 -20.06 -1.71 11.00
C LEU A 74 -19.90 -1.69 9.48
N VAL A 75 -20.84 -1.06 8.76
CA VAL A 75 -20.75 -0.88 7.30
C VAL A 75 -19.49 -0.12 6.91
N ARG A 76 -19.14 0.96 7.62
CA ARG A 76 -17.91 1.72 7.35
C ARG A 76 -16.65 0.86 7.54
N TRP A 77 -16.60 0.02 8.56
CA TRP A 77 -15.46 -0.86 8.79
C TRP A 77 -15.36 -1.99 7.76
N VAL A 78 -16.48 -2.52 7.27
CA VAL A 78 -16.49 -3.45 6.13
C VAL A 78 -15.92 -2.77 4.89
N MET A 79 -16.43 -1.59 4.52
CA MET A 79 -15.92 -0.85 3.37
C MET A 79 -14.43 -0.48 3.50
N ASN A 80 -13.99 -0.08 4.70
CA ASN A 80 -12.60 0.22 4.98
C ASN A 80 -11.71 -1.02 4.79
N LYS A 81 -12.11 -2.17 5.34
CA LYS A 81 -11.43 -3.46 5.15
C LYS A 81 -11.29 -3.81 3.67
N GLU A 82 -12.38 -3.66 2.92
CA GLU A 82 -12.40 -3.99 1.50
C GLU A 82 -11.48 -3.10 0.66
N ASN A 83 -11.48 -1.80 0.94
CA ASN A 83 -10.63 -0.84 0.24
C ASN A 83 -9.14 -1.11 0.50
N HIS A 84 -8.74 -1.33 1.75
CA HIS A 84 -7.34 -1.58 2.09
C HIS A 84 -6.85 -2.94 1.59
N ALA A 85 -7.67 -4.00 1.66
CA ALA A 85 -7.33 -5.28 1.05
C ALA A 85 -7.20 -5.17 -0.48
N GLN A 86 -8.04 -4.35 -1.12
CA GLN A 86 -7.95 -4.10 -2.56
C GLN A 86 -6.66 -3.37 -2.96
N LYS A 87 -6.21 -2.40 -2.18
CA LYS A 87 -4.92 -1.71 -2.42
C LYS A 87 -3.77 -2.71 -2.49
N ILE A 88 -3.71 -3.66 -1.56
CA ILE A 88 -2.69 -4.72 -1.55
C ILE A 88 -2.75 -5.55 -2.85
N ILE A 89 -3.94 -5.99 -3.25
CA ILE A 89 -4.14 -6.75 -4.50
C ILE A 89 -3.63 -5.94 -5.70
N THR A 90 -3.98 -4.67 -5.78
CA THR A 90 -3.58 -3.76 -6.85
C THR A 90 -2.07 -3.54 -6.84
N THR A 91 -1.44 -3.31 -5.69
CA THR A 91 0.02 -3.17 -5.58
C THR A 91 0.73 -4.43 -6.08
N ILE A 92 0.30 -5.63 -5.68
CA ILE A 92 0.92 -6.85 -6.19
C ILE A 92 0.73 -6.98 -7.71
N SER A 93 -0.47 -6.73 -8.22
CA SER A 93 -0.80 -6.91 -9.64
C SER A 93 -0.06 -5.90 -10.52
N ASP A 94 -0.17 -4.61 -10.19
CA ASP A 94 0.23 -3.51 -11.07
C ASP A 94 1.69 -3.09 -10.88
N TYR A 95 2.27 -3.34 -9.71
CA TYR A 95 3.66 -3.00 -9.44
C TYR A 95 4.56 -4.23 -9.50
N PHE A 96 4.27 -5.26 -8.71
CA PHE A 96 5.16 -6.39 -8.60
C PHE A 96 5.07 -7.34 -9.79
N LEU A 97 3.89 -7.92 -10.07
CA LEU A 97 3.73 -8.97 -11.08
C LEU A 97 3.97 -8.49 -12.50
N THR A 98 3.65 -7.23 -12.79
CA THR A 98 3.80 -6.66 -14.14
C THR A 98 5.13 -5.96 -14.38
N GLN A 99 5.86 -5.55 -13.33
CA GLN A 99 7.09 -4.76 -13.49
C GLN A 99 8.32 -5.35 -12.78
N ARG A 100 8.16 -5.99 -11.63
CA ARG A 100 9.29 -6.49 -10.81
C ARG A 100 9.57 -7.99 -11.02
N VAL A 101 8.53 -8.80 -11.22
CA VAL A 101 8.67 -10.24 -11.46
C VAL A 101 8.93 -10.46 -12.96
N LYS A 102 10.14 -10.91 -13.30
CA LYS A 102 10.57 -11.12 -14.71
C LYS A 102 10.65 -12.60 -15.04
N SER A 103 10.14 -13.00 -16.19
CA SER A 103 10.20 -14.40 -16.66
C SER A 103 11.61 -14.93 -16.89
N SER A 104 12.61 -14.04 -17.04
CA SER A 104 14.02 -14.39 -17.16
C SER A 104 14.73 -14.68 -15.83
N GLN A 105 14.09 -14.43 -14.69
CA GLN A 105 14.68 -14.72 -13.38
C GLN A 105 14.73 -16.24 -13.13
N ALA A 106 15.85 -16.73 -12.58
CA ALA A 106 16.01 -18.15 -12.26
C ALA A 106 14.96 -18.66 -11.26
N ASP A 107 14.51 -17.79 -10.35
CA ASP A 107 13.49 -18.06 -9.34
C ASP A 107 12.08 -17.57 -9.74
N TYR A 108 11.83 -17.28 -11.03
CA TYR A 108 10.58 -16.72 -11.54
C TYR A 108 9.33 -17.44 -11.02
N LYS A 109 9.31 -18.78 -11.07
CA LYS A 109 8.16 -19.58 -10.60
C LYS A 109 7.89 -19.37 -9.11
N LYS A 110 8.94 -19.31 -8.29
CA LYS A 110 8.81 -19.11 -6.84
C LYS A 110 8.31 -17.70 -6.55
N ARG A 111 8.87 -16.67 -7.21
CA ARG A 111 8.39 -15.29 -7.10
C ARG A 111 6.91 -15.19 -7.50
N LEU A 112 6.52 -15.77 -8.63
CA LEU A 112 5.14 -15.74 -9.10
C LEU A 112 4.16 -16.36 -8.08
N VAL A 113 4.51 -17.52 -7.51
CA VAL A 113 3.70 -18.20 -6.49
C VAL A 113 3.58 -17.35 -5.22
N ASP A 114 4.69 -16.85 -4.70
CA ASP A 114 4.70 -16.09 -3.44
C ASP A 114 3.94 -14.76 -3.57
N HIS A 115 4.05 -14.06 -4.70
CA HIS A 115 3.25 -12.85 -4.96
C HIS A 115 1.77 -13.18 -5.14
N HIS A 116 1.43 -14.26 -5.86
CA HIS A 116 0.04 -14.68 -6.00
C HIS A 116 -0.60 -15.06 -4.65
N ALA A 117 0.17 -15.67 -3.74
CA ALA A 117 -0.29 -15.98 -2.39
C ALA A 117 -0.77 -14.72 -1.64
N VAL A 118 -0.06 -13.59 -1.76
CA VAL A 118 -0.48 -12.31 -1.19
C VAL A 118 -1.84 -11.87 -1.74
N ILE A 119 -2.07 -11.98 -3.06
CA ILE A 119 -3.38 -11.65 -3.67
C ILE A 119 -4.49 -12.52 -3.07
N VAL A 120 -4.27 -13.83 -2.98
CA VAL A 120 -5.26 -14.78 -2.46
C VAL A 120 -5.56 -14.51 -0.98
N SER A 121 -4.53 -14.28 -0.17
CA SER A 121 -4.70 -13.96 1.26
C SER A 121 -5.37 -12.60 1.47
N ALA A 122 -5.08 -11.60 0.63
CA ALA A 122 -5.75 -10.30 0.66
C ALA A 122 -7.24 -10.44 0.30
N MET A 123 -7.57 -11.23 -0.72
CA MET A 123 -8.96 -11.54 -1.08
C MET A 123 -9.69 -12.27 0.06
N LYS A 124 -9.03 -13.23 0.73
CA LYS A 124 -9.63 -13.91 1.89
C LYS A 124 -9.88 -12.97 3.05
N ALA A 125 -8.91 -12.11 3.40
CA ALA A 125 -9.09 -11.09 4.44
C ALA A 125 -10.18 -10.07 4.05
N LYS A 126 -10.29 -9.74 2.75
CA LYS A 126 -11.35 -8.89 2.20
C LYS A 126 -12.74 -9.49 2.43
N GLN A 127 -12.91 -10.79 2.24
CA GLN A 127 -14.22 -11.45 2.32
C GLN A 127 -14.63 -11.87 3.74
N ASN A 128 -13.67 -12.04 4.67
CA ASN A 128 -13.93 -12.65 5.97
C ASN A 128 -13.65 -11.70 7.16
N ALA A 129 -14.18 -12.04 8.35
CA ALA A 129 -13.99 -11.30 9.60
C ALA A 129 -13.21 -12.10 10.68
N GLU A 130 -12.60 -13.22 10.31
CA GLU A 130 -11.73 -13.96 11.23
C GLU A 130 -10.30 -13.42 11.18
N MET A 131 -9.67 -13.32 12.36
CA MET A 131 -8.32 -12.79 12.52
C MET A 131 -7.24 -13.66 11.84
N SER A 132 -7.53 -14.94 11.61
CA SER A 132 -6.65 -15.89 10.92
C SER A 132 -6.30 -15.42 9.50
N TYR A 133 -7.26 -14.86 8.76
CA TYR A 133 -7.05 -14.45 7.37
C TYR A 133 -6.09 -13.27 7.22
N VAL A 134 -6.20 -12.25 8.09
CA VAL A 134 -5.26 -11.11 8.05
C VAL A 134 -3.87 -11.48 8.58
N LYS A 135 -3.78 -12.43 9.52
CA LYS A 135 -2.49 -12.97 9.96
C LYS A 135 -1.76 -13.70 8.83
N ALA A 136 -2.48 -14.52 8.06
CA ALA A 136 -1.94 -15.16 6.86
C ALA A 136 -1.46 -14.12 5.83
N LEU A 137 -2.28 -13.09 5.56
CA LEU A 137 -1.90 -11.98 4.70
C LEU A 137 -0.60 -11.30 5.13
N VAL A 138 -0.44 -10.97 6.42
CA VAL A 138 0.79 -10.36 6.94
C VAL A 138 2.01 -11.26 6.75
N THR A 139 1.86 -12.57 6.96
CA THR A 139 2.94 -13.55 6.73
C THR A 139 3.33 -13.61 5.25
N ASP A 140 2.36 -13.64 4.34
CA ASP A 140 2.62 -13.69 2.90
C ASP A 140 3.29 -12.40 2.42
N ILE A 141 2.86 -11.22 2.90
CA ILE A 141 3.52 -9.94 2.57
C ILE A 141 4.99 -9.95 3.04
N LYS A 142 5.25 -10.40 4.27
CA LYS A 142 6.62 -10.48 4.82
C LYS A 142 7.51 -11.45 4.04
N THR A 143 6.92 -12.50 3.47
CA THR A 143 7.66 -13.45 2.62
C THR A 143 8.28 -12.75 1.41
N LEU A 144 7.71 -11.65 0.93
CA LEU A 144 8.26 -10.89 -0.18
C LEU A 144 9.59 -10.18 0.16
N LEU A 145 9.89 -9.93 1.44
CA LEU A 145 11.15 -9.28 1.84
C LEU A 145 12.41 -10.05 1.40
N GLN A 146 12.30 -11.37 1.22
CA GLN A 146 13.41 -12.20 0.73
C GLN A 146 13.86 -11.83 -0.71
N TYR A 147 13.03 -11.09 -1.45
CA TYR A 147 13.19 -10.83 -2.87
C TYR A 147 13.67 -9.44 -3.22
N TYR A 148 13.68 -8.53 -2.26
CA TYR A 148 13.78 -7.08 -2.46
C TYR A 148 14.65 -6.44 -1.37
N SER A 149 15.92 -6.87 -1.30
CA SER A 149 16.89 -6.29 -0.36
C SER A 149 17.35 -4.91 -0.87
N ASP A 150 17.80 -4.03 0.02
CA ASP A 150 18.23 -2.67 -0.32
C ASP A 150 19.37 -2.60 -1.37
N ASP A 151 20.03 -3.73 -1.66
CA ASP A 151 21.14 -3.85 -2.62
C ASP A 151 20.71 -4.03 -4.09
N ASP A 152 19.41 -4.13 -4.40
CA ASP A 152 18.90 -4.36 -5.76
C ASP A 152 18.76 -3.07 -6.62
N HIS A 153 19.41 -1.97 -6.21
CA HIS A 153 19.42 -0.67 -6.92
C HIS A 153 20.83 -0.14 -7.18
#